data_AF-A0A0N5CT10-F1
#
_entry.id   AF-A0A0N5CT10-F1
#
_cell.length_a   1.000
_cell.length_b   1.000
_cell.length_c   1.000
_cell.angle_alpha   90.00
_cell.angle_beta   90.00
_cell.angle_gamma   90.00
#
_symmetry.space_group_name_H-M   'P 1'
#
loop_
_entity.id
_entity.type
_entity.pdbx_description
1 polymer ?
#
loop_
_entity_poly.entity_id
_entity_poly.type
_entity_poly.pdbx_seq_one_letter_code
_entity_poly.pdbx_strand_id
1 'polypeptide(L)'
;MPLLELAIMKAPKMFQKTERSKFLKVLQELENSTCTMGRNGTDFWYFAYKQYMNDLGFGAELWDILQNNKQIHVTFLQQFGQNLESFLLANNKYFCDILFDNNKTMVAFRMFMQMKNMPIYSSQFIVKCAMQIRF
;
A
#
# COMPACT_ATOMS: atom_id res chain seq x y z
N MET A 1 16.21 -12.75 3.78
CA MET A 1 15.13 -12.66 4.78
C MET A 1 13.83 -13.07 4.10
N PRO A 2 12.93 -13.82 4.75
CA PRO A 2 11.69 -14.28 4.15
C PRO A 2 10.75 -13.10 3.90
N LEU A 3 10.05 -13.17 2.77
CA LEU A 3 9.10 -12.18 2.30
C LEU A 3 7.68 -12.75 2.50
N LEU A 4 6.82 -11.97 3.13
CA LEU A 4 5.40 -12.27 3.22
C LEU A 4 4.67 -11.56 2.08
N GLU A 5 4.05 -12.33 1.20
CA GLU A 5 3.17 -11.82 0.14
C GLU A 5 1.73 -11.78 0.65
N LEU A 6 1.10 -10.60 0.57
CA LEU A 6 -0.26 -10.36 1.01
C LEU A 6 -1.11 -9.98 -0.19
N ALA A 7 -2.17 -10.76 -0.44
CA ALA A 7 -3.20 -10.41 -1.40
C ALA A 7 -4.33 -9.66 -0.70
N ILE A 8 -4.52 -8.39 -1.06
CA ILE A 8 -5.60 -7.55 -0.55
C ILE A 8 -6.79 -7.68 -1.49
N MET A 9 -7.81 -8.39 -1.02
CA MET A 9 -9.09 -8.56 -1.73
C MET A 9 -10.03 -7.41 -1.40
N LYS A 10 -10.87 -7.00 -2.36
CA LYS A 10 -11.76 -5.82 -2.24
C LYS A 10 -10.95 -4.58 -1.86
N ALA A 11 -10.02 -4.22 -2.74
CA ALA A 11 -9.06 -3.15 -2.51
C ALA A 11 -9.73 -1.84 -2.04
N PRO A 12 -9.23 -1.20 -0.98
CA PRO A 12 -9.73 0.10 -0.54
C PRO A 12 -9.45 1.16 -1.60
N LYS A 13 -10.38 2.11 -1.74
CA LYS A 13 -10.17 3.31 -2.55
C LYS A 13 -9.22 4.24 -1.81
N MET A 14 -7.92 4.12 -2.09
CA MET A 14 -6.88 4.89 -1.41
C MET A 14 -6.98 6.41 -1.64
N PHE A 15 -7.71 6.86 -2.66
CA PHE A 15 -8.04 8.26 -2.85
C PHE A 15 -9.10 8.78 -1.87
N GLN A 16 -9.97 7.90 -1.34
CA GLN A 16 -10.97 8.26 -0.35
C GLN A 16 -10.36 8.23 1.06
N LYS A 17 -10.39 9.36 1.75
CA LYS A 17 -9.80 9.50 3.10
C LYS A 17 -10.29 8.43 4.08
N THR A 18 -11.60 8.15 4.10
CA THR A 18 -12.20 7.21 5.05
C THR A 18 -11.71 5.77 4.83
N GLU A 19 -11.70 5.30 3.58
CA GLU A 19 -11.22 3.95 3.24
C GLU A 19 -9.71 3.84 3.45
N ARG A 20 -8.96 4.84 2.97
CA ARG A 20 -7.50 4.93 3.16
C ARG A 20 -7.09 4.87 4.62
N SER A 21 -7.68 5.71 5.48
CA SER A 21 -7.32 5.76 6.90
C SER A 21 -7.60 4.44 7.61
N LYS A 22 -8.71 3.77 7.29
CA LYS A 22 -9.02 2.44 7.85
C LYS A 22 -7.97 1.41 7.44
N PHE A 23 -7.63 1.35 6.16
CA PHE A 23 -6.62 0.41 5.66
C PHE A 23 -5.23 0.68 6.25
N LEU A 24 -4.78 1.95 6.24
CA LEU A 24 -3.47 2.31 6.77
C LEU A 24 -3.35 2.04 8.28
N LYS A 25 -4.45 2.11 9.04
CA LYS A 25 -4.45 1.72 10.45
C LYS A 25 -4.18 0.22 10.62
N VAL A 26 -4.88 -0.63 9.87
CA VAL A 26 -4.64 -2.09 9.89
C VAL A 26 -3.22 -2.41 9.44
N LEU A 27 -2.74 -1.74 8.39
CA LEU A 27 -1.36 -1.91 7.93
C LEU A 27 -0.35 -1.49 9.02
N GLN A 28 -0.60 -0.40 9.74
CA GLN A 28 0.25 0.03 10.85
C GLN A 28 0.27 -0.99 12.00
N GLU A 29 -0.87 -1.62 12.31
CA GLU A 29 -0.94 -2.70 13.30
C GLU A 29 -0.10 -3.92 12.86
N LEU A 30 -0.15 -4.28 11.57
CA LEU A 30 0.69 -5.33 10.98
C LEU A 30 2.19 -4.99 11.00
N GLU A 31 2.53 -3.74 10.69
CA GLU A 31 3.91 -3.24 10.70
C GLU A 31 4.50 -3.17 12.11
N ASN A 32 3.68 -2.91 13.12
CA ASN A 32 4.12 -2.88 14.51
C ASN A 32 4.16 -4.27 15.15
N SER A 33 3.76 -5.32 14.44
CA SER A 33 3.78 -6.68 14.95
C SER A 33 5.20 -7.19 15.22
N THR A 34 5.30 -8.26 16.01
CA THR A 34 6.58 -8.94 16.25
C THR A 34 7.07 -9.73 15.02
N CYS A 35 6.23 -9.91 14.01
CA CYS A 35 6.49 -10.75 12.85
C CYS A 35 7.18 -10.01 11.69
N THR A 36 6.94 -8.70 11.53
CA THR A 36 7.40 -7.93 10.36
C THR A 36 8.49 -6.93 10.73
N MET A 37 9.30 -6.53 9.76
CA MET A 37 10.33 -5.49 9.95
C MET A 37 9.75 -4.07 10.06
N GLY A 38 8.42 -3.93 10.06
CA GLY A 38 7.73 -2.64 10.05
C GLY A 38 7.82 -1.90 8.72
N ARG A 39 7.55 -0.59 8.77
CA ARG A 39 7.44 0.29 7.58
C ARG A 39 8.59 0.13 6.59
N ASN A 40 9.83 0.01 7.07
CA ASN A 40 11.02 -0.09 6.22
C ASN A 40 11.09 -1.41 5.43
N GLY A 41 10.36 -2.43 5.88
CA GLY A 41 10.22 -3.71 5.19
C GLY A 41 8.92 -3.85 4.40
N THR A 42 8.05 -2.83 4.37
CA THR A 42 6.77 -2.87 3.65
C THR A 42 6.92 -2.29 2.25
N ASP A 43 6.62 -3.12 1.26
CA ASP A 43 6.55 -2.73 -0.13
C ASP A 43 5.10 -2.73 -0.61
N PHE A 44 4.62 -1.52 -0.87
CA PHE A 44 3.23 -1.22 -1.16
C PHE A 44 3.15 -0.11 -2.20
N TRP A 45 2.40 -0.36 -3.28
CA TRP A 45 2.27 0.57 -4.41
C TRP A 45 1.94 1.99 -3.99
N TYR A 46 1.13 2.18 -2.95
CA TYR A 46 0.70 3.51 -2.50
C TYR A 46 1.86 4.32 -1.90
N PHE A 47 2.83 3.68 -1.24
CA PHE A 47 4.02 4.37 -0.72
C PHE A 47 4.98 4.72 -1.86
N ALA A 48 5.19 3.79 -2.79
CA ALA A 48 5.94 4.07 -4.00
C ALA A 48 5.29 5.19 -4.83
N TYR A 49 3.97 5.21 -4.91
CA TYR A 49 3.22 6.27 -5.60
C TYR A 49 3.35 7.62 -4.89
N LYS A 50 3.28 7.65 -3.55
CA LYS A 50 3.55 8.87 -2.78
C LYS A 50 4.97 9.39 -3.06
N GLN A 51 5.97 8.50 -3.12
CA GLN A 51 7.34 8.88 -3.46
C GLN A 51 7.44 9.41 -4.89
N TYR A 52 6.85 8.71 -5.87
CA TYR A 52 6.82 9.15 -7.27
C TYR A 52 6.24 10.57 -7.41
N MET A 53 5.14 10.85 -6.71
CA MET A 53 4.54 12.19 -6.72
C MET A 53 5.45 13.23 -6.08
N ASN A 54 6.13 12.89 -4.99
CA ASN A 54 7.12 13.76 -4.37
C ASN A 54 8.29 14.07 -5.33
N ASP A 55 8.78 13.07 -6.07
CA ASP A 55 9.85 13.20 -7.05
C ASP A 55 9.44 14.07 -8.25
N LEU A 56 8.15 14.09 -8.60
CA LEU A 56 7.57 15.01 -9.58
C LEU A 56 7.41 16.46 -9.08
N GLY A 57 7.86 16.76 -7.85
CA GLY A 57 7.78 18.09 -7.26
C GLY A 57 6.47 18.39 -6.54
N PHE A 58 5.59 17.40 -6.37
CA PHE A 58 4.34 17.58 -5.61
C PHE A 58 4.55 17.51 -4.10
N GLY A 59 5.77 17.36 -3.57
CA GLY A 59 6.11 17.52 -2.14
C GLY A 59 5.35 16.63 -1.14
N ALA A 60 5.92 16.42 0.05
CA ALA A 60 5.20 15.75 1.14
C ALA A 60 4.01 16.58 1.66
N GLU A 61 4.19 17.90 1.77
CA GLU A 61 3.19 18.83 2.30
C GLU A 61 1.98 18.98 1.38
N LEU A 62 2.24 19.11 0.08
CA LEU A 62 1.21 19.21 -0.95
C LEU A 62 0.41 17.90 -1.04
N TRP A 63 1.06 16.74 -0.94
CA TRP A 63 0.36 15.45 -0.84
C TRP A 63 -0.63 15.39 0.33
N ASP A 64 -0.22 15.86 1.51
CA ASP A 64 -1.08 15.87 2.70
C ASP A 64 -2.20 16.93 2.60
N ILE A 65 -1.94 18.08 1.96
CA ILE A 65 -2.94 19.12 1.68
C ILE A 65 -4.00 18.61 0.70
N LEU A 66 -3.56 18.03 -0.42
CA LEU A 66 -4.41 17.46 -1.46
C LEU A 66 -5.36 16.38 -0.90
N GLN A 67 -4.90 15.64 0.10
CA GLN A 67 -5.65 14.56 0.72
C GLN A 67 -6.66 14.98 1.78
N ASN A 68 -6.49 16.16 2.37
CA ASN A 68 -7.25 16.59 3.55
C ASN A 68 -8.18 17.77 3.29
N ASN A 69 -7.96 18.53 2.21
CA ASN A 69 -8.77 19.70 1.90
C ASN A 69 -9.99 19.34 1.03
N LYS A 70 -11.20 19.55 1.55
CA LYS A 70 -12.47 19.21 0.88
C LYS A 70 -12.70 19.97 -0.44
N GLN A 71 -12.21 21.20 -0.58
CA GLN A 71 -12.37 22.00 -1.81
C GLN A 71 -11.42 21.55 -2.93
N ILE A 72 -10.24 21.06 -2.56
CA ILE A 72 -9.21 20.57 -3.50
C ILE A 72 -9.43 19.07 -3.80
N HIS A 73 -10.41 18.44 -3.15
CA HIS A 73 -10.64 17.00 -3.23
C HIS A 73 -11.07 16.54 -4.64
N VAL A 74 -11.79 17.37 -5.41
CA VAL A 74 -12.24 17.00 -6.78
C VAL A 74 -11.06 16.99 -7.76
N THR A 75 -10.20 18.01 -7.70
CA THR A 75 -8.95 18.07 -8.49
C THR A 75 -7.96 16.99 -8.07
N PHE A 76 -7.87 16.68 -6.78
CA PHE A 76 -7.06 15.56 -6.29
C PHE A 76 -7.54 14.22 -6.84
N LEU A 77 -8.84 13.95 -6.93
CA LEU A 77 -9.36 12.69 -7.49
C LEU A 77 -8.96 12.50 -8.95
N GLN A 78 -9.07 13.56 -9.77
CA GLN A 78 -8.64 13.53 -11.17
C GLN A 78 -7.12 13.36 -11.29
N GLN A 79 -6.34 14.14 -10.55
CA GLN A 79 -4.89 14.05 -10.56
C GLN A 79 -4.40 12.70 -10.02
N PHE A 80 -5.05 12.15 -8.99
CA PHE A 80 -4.72 10.85 -8.42
C PHE A 80 -4.90 9.74 -9.45
N GLY A 81 -6.01 9.75 -10.20
CA GLY A 81 -6.27 8.75 -11.23
C GLY A 81 -5.32 8.86 -12.43
N GLN A 82 -5.14 10.08 -12.97
CA GLN A 82 -4.28 10.33 -14.13
C GLN A 82 -2.80 10.02 -13.81
N ASN A 83 -2.31 10.45 -12.66
CA ASN A 83 -0.92 10.21 -12.29
C ASN A 83 -0.68 8.76 -11.83
N LEU A 84 -1.72 8.05 -11.36
CA LEU A 84 -1.61 6.62 -11.05
C LEU A 84 -1.33 5.81 -12.31
N GLU A 85 -2.01 6.10 -13.43
CA GLU A 85 -1.74 5.40 -14.70
C GLU A 85 -0.29 5.60 -15.15
N SER A 86 0.20 6.85 -15.15
CA SER A 86 1.61 7.17 -15.46
C SER A 86 2.59 6.47 -14.52
N PHE A 87 2.30 6.46 -13.22
CA PHE A 87 3.11 5.73 -12.23
C PHE A 87 3.18 4.24 -12.53
N LEU A 88 2.05 3.59 -12.85
CA LEU A 88 2.01 2.16 -13.12
C LEU A 88 2.74 1.80 -14.41
N LEU A 89 2.62 2.62 -15.46
CA LEU A 89 3.40 2.45 -16.69
C LEU A 89 4.91 2.60 -16.45
N ALA A 90 5.31 3.51 -15.57
CA ALA A 90 6.72 3.67 -15.17
C ALA A 90 7.20 2.55 -14.22
N ASN A 91 6.29 1.84 -13.56
CA ASN A 91 6.59 0.82 -12.56
C ASN A 91 5.88 -0.51 -12.88
N ASN A 92 6.43 -1.23 -13.87
CA ASN A 92 5.90 -2.52 -14.34
C ASN A 92 5.61 -3.53 -13.22
N LYS A 93 6.39 -3.50 -12.14
CA LYS A 93 6.15 -4.33 -10.95
C LYS A 93 4.73 -4.12 -10.40
N TYR A 94 4.38 -2.88 -10.05
CA TYR A 94 3.08 -2.57 -9.46
C TYR A 94 1.94 -2.70 -10.47
N PHE A 95 2.22 -2.49 -11.75
CA PHE A 95 1.24 -2.75 -12.81
C PHE A 95 0.78 -4.22 -12.80
N CYS A 96 1.70 -5.18 -12.65
CA CYS A 96 1.38 -6.60 -12.58
C CYS A 96 0.75 -7.02 -11.24
N ASP A 97 1.05 -6.31 -10.16
CA ASP A 97 0.56 -6.63 -8.81
C ASP A 97 -0.85 -6.11 -8.51
N ILE A 98 -1.44 -5.31 -9.41
CA ILE A 98 -2.77 -4.72 -9.25
C ILE A 98 -3.76 -5.33 -10.23
N LEU A 99 -4.91 -5.74 -9.71
CA LEU A 99 -6.05 -6.21 -10.50
C LEU A 99 -7.09 -5.09 -10.64
N PHE A 100 -7.47 -4.81 -11.88
CA PHE A 100 -8.55 -3.89 -12.23
C PHE A 100 -9.77 -4.66 -12.74
N ASP A 101 -10.96 -4.11 -12.50
CA ASP A 101 -12.17 -4.54 -13.18
C ASP A 101 -12.32 -3.90 -14.57
N ASN A 102 -13.39 -4.26 -15.29
CA ASN A 102 -13.70 -3.72 -16.61
C ASN A 102 -13.90 -2.19 -16.61
N ASN A 103 -14.20 -1.60 -15.45
CA ASN A 103 -14.39 -0.16 -15.26
C ASN A 103 -13.08 0.54 -14.83
N LYS A 104 -11.92 -0.13 -14.94
CA LYS A 104 -10.61 0.35 -14.49
C LYS A 104 -10.57 0.70 -12.99
N THR A 105 -11.44 0.10 -12.18
CA THR A 105 -11.40 0.25 -10.73
C THR A 105 -10.50 -0.83 -10.14
N MET A 106 -9.59 -0.44 -9.25
CA MET A 106 -8.75 -1.37 -8.52
C MET A 106 -9.61 -2.24 -7.60
N VAL A 107 -9.61 -3.56 -7.83
CA VAL A 107 -10.42 -4.52 -7.06
C VAL A 107 -9.59 -5.41 -6.14
N ALA A 108 -8.31 -5.62 -6.47
CA ALA A 108 -7.36 -6.30 -5.61
C ALA A 108 -5.94 -5.82 -5.91
N PHE A 109 -5.03 -5.99 -4.96
CA PHE A 109 -3.60 -5.78 -5.19
C PHE A 109 -2.76 -6.67 -4.29
N ARG A 110 -1.50 -6.87 -4.66
CA ARG A 110 -0.50 -7.51 -3.82
C ARG A 110 0.36 -6.46 -3.13
N MET A 111 0.77 -6.78 -1.92
CA MET A 111 1.81 -6.04 -1.20
C MET A 111 2.73 -7.02 -0.49
N PHE A 112 3.94 -6.58 -0.21
CA PHE A 112 4.97 -7.42 0.38
C PHE A 112 5.45 -6.84 1.70
N MET A 113 5.76 -7.71 2.65
CA MET A 113 6.34 -7.31 3.92
C MET A 113 7.52 -8.21 4.25
N GLN A 114 8.65 -7.61 4.61
CA GLN A 114 9.80 -8.36 5.12
C GLN A 114 9.51 -8.85 6.53
N MET A 115 9.76 -10.13 6.78
CA MET A 115 9.66 -10.72 8.10
C MET A 115 10.95 -10.49 8.89
N LYS A 116 10.84 -10.31 10.22
CA LYS A 116 12.03 -10.15 11.07
C LYS A 116 12.95 -11.37 10.95
N ASN A 117 14.26 -11.10 10.90
CA ASN A 117 15.29 -12.13 10.90
C ASN A 117 15.47 -12.72 12.30
N MET A 118 14.74 -13.81 12.57
CA MET A 118 14.89 -14.57 13.81
C MET A 118 15.76 -15.80 13.51
N PRO A 119 16.77 -16.12 14.35
CA PRO A 119 17.63 -17.30 14.15
C PRO A 119 16.88 -18.65 14.17
N ILE A 120 15.58 -18.63 14.45
CA ILE A 120 14.70 -19.80 14.61
C ILE A 120 13.50 -19.62 13.67
N TYR A 121 13.70 -19.77 12.36
CA TYR A 121 12.60 -20.04 11.44
C TYR A 121 12.15 -21.48 11.58
N SER A 122 11.65 -21.84 12.78
CA SER A 122 10.85 -23.06 12.87
C SER A 122 9.55 -22.80 12.11
N SER A 123 9.08 -23.80 11.37
CA SER A 123 7.79 -23.78 10.68
C SER A 123 6.65 -23.28 11.59
N GLN A 124 6.75 -23.53 12.90
CA GLN A 124 5.81 -23.05 13.92
C GLN A 124 5.76 -21.53 14.06
N PHE A 125 6.88 -20.81 13.97
CA PHE A 125 6.89 -19.34 14.04
C PHE A 125 6.22 -18.72 12.81
N ILE A 126 6.52 -19.26 11.62
CA ILE A 126 5.89 -18.83 10.37
C ILE A 126 4.38 -19.05 10.44
N VAL A 127 3.93 -20.21 10.93
CA VAL A 127 2.51 -20.51 11.12
C VAL A 127 1.86 -19.57 12.13
N LYS A 128 2.51 -19.26 13.27
CA LYS A 128 1.98 -18.29 14.24
C LYS A 128 1.82 -16.89 13.64
N CYS A 129 2.82 -16.42 12.90
CA CYS A 129 2.72 -15.14 12.19
C CYS A 129 1.62 -15.16 11.13
N ALA A 130 1.48 -16.25 10.37
CA ALA A 130 0.38 -16.39 9.41
C ALA A 130 -1.00 -16.36 10.09
N MET A 131 -1.16 -16.94 11.28
CA MET A 131 -2.40 -16.87 12.05
C MET A 131 -2.71 -15.45 12.56
N GLN A 132 -1.68 -14.70 13.00
CA GLN A 132 -1.87 -13.32 13.45
C GLN A 132 -2.23 -12.35 12.33
N ILE A 133 -1.79 -12.65 11.10
CA ILE A 133 -1.96 -11.79 9.92
C ILE A 133 -3.21 -12.16 9.11
N ARG A 134 -3.91 -13.24 9.48
CA ARG A 134 -5.14 -13.69 8.83
C ARG A 134 -6.32 -12.84 9.32
N PHE A 135 -6.78 -11.91 8.49
CA PHE A 135 -8.00 -11.11 8.68
C PHE A 135 -9.05 -11.48 7.64
#